data_AF-A0A3S5B7U9-F1
#
_entry.id   AF-A0A3S5B7U9-F1
#
_cell.length_a   1.000
_cell.length_b   1.000
_cell.length_c   1.000
_cell.angle_alpha   90.00
_cell.angle_beta   90.00
_cell.angle_gamma   90.00
#
_symmetry.space_group_name_H-M   'P 1'
#
loop_
_entity.id
_entity.type
_entity.pdbx_description
1 polymer ?
#
loop_
_entity_poly.entity_id
_entity_poly.type
_entity_poly.pdbx_seq_one_letter_code
_entity_poly.pdbx_strand_id
1 'polypeptide(L)'
;MEFSADTWSFCVETKLFRNSSALDMYLRTTAGFDRIGKTMTNFVGMHYNESRIMKMSFDVQISVGAAHAGYPIMAHLYWQEDLVNINKTMTTNIWGYCHEFGHNLQRPWHMLEQCLEVTNNIMCLVAYNYVLNMSQFELGKGIVMSRLDAIVNWWNSNGTYPDWSNMGEMYYAYIGTTMGIAAVGNTWRAYELHPEIRERRGFDIT
;
A
#
# COMPACT_ATOMS: atom_id res chain seq x y z
N MET A 1 -12.19 6.09 20.56
CA MET A 1 -11.83 4.73 20.99
C MET A 1 -10.70 4.22 20.12
N GLU A 2 -9.89 3.31 20.63
CA GLU A 2 -8.86 2.61 19.85
C GLU A 2 -9.31 1.16 19.64
N PHE A 3 -9.16 0.65 18.42
CA PHE A 3 -9.20 -0.78 18.16
C PHE A 3 -8.03 -1.17 17.26
N SER A 4 -7.47 -2.34 17.51
CA SER A 4 -6.16 -2.73 17.00
C SER A 4 -6.16 -4.20 16.62
N ALA A 5 -5.21 -4.55 15.77
CA ALA A 5 -4.84 -5.92 15.44
C ALA A 5 -3.31 -6.06 15.50
N ASP A 6 -2.74 -7.12 14.92
CA ASP A 6 -1.29 -7.39 15.03
C ASP A 6 -0.46 -6.36 14.25
N THR A 7 -0.97 -5.82 13.14
CA THR A 7 -0.18 -4.93 12.28
C THR A 7 -0.63 -3.48 12.27
N TRP A 8 -1.75 -3.14 12.91
CA TRP A 8 -2.29 -1.78 12.90
C TRP A 8 -3.13 -1.43 14.12
N SER A 9 -3.34 -0.13 14.30
CA SER A 9 -4.24 0.46 15.29
C SER A 9 -4.95 1.69 14.70
N PHE A 10 -6.26 1.78 14.92
CA PHE A 10 -7.08 2.93 14.53
C PHE A 10 -7.62 3.67 15.76
N CYS A 11 -7.34 4.97 15.82
CA CYS A 11 -7.97 5.87 16.78
C CYS A 11 -9.16 6.59 16.13
N VAL A 12 -10.38 6.19 16.50
CA VAL A 12 -11.63 6.63 15.85
C VAL A 12 -12.62 7.28 16.82
N GLU A 13 -13.60 8.00 16.29
CA GLU A 13 -14.72 8.51 17.08
C GLU A 13 -15.63 7.39 17.57
N THR A 14 -15.76 7.25 18.89
CA THR A 14 -16.56 6.19 19.52
C THR A 14 -18.01 6.14 19.02
N LYS A 15 -18.60 7.29 18.65
CA LYS A 15 -20.00 7.41 18.22
C LYS A 15 -20.33 6.53 17.00
N LEU A 16 -19.37 6.31 16.10
CA LEU A 16 -19.56 5.53 14.87
C LEU A 16 -19.62 4.02 15.12
N PHE A 17 -19.10 3.58 16.27
CA PHE A 17 -18.88 2.17 16.55
C PHE A 17 -19.76 1.63 17.68
N ARG A 18 -20.56 2.48 18.35
CA ARG A 18 -21.38 2.10 19.52
C ARG A 18 -22.28 0.89 19.30
N ASN A 19 -22.78 0.70 18.07
CA ASN A 19 -23.70 -0.38 17.71
C ASN A 19 -23.01 -1.55 16.99
N SER A 20 -21.68 -1.63 17.06
CA SER A 20 -20.92 -2.67 16.35
C SER A 20 -21.07 -4.00 17.07
N SER A 21 -21.42 -5.03 16.33
CA SER A 21 -21.40 -6.41 16.82
C SER A 21 -19.96 -6.93 16.94
N ALA A 22 -19.80 -8.06 17.64
CA ALA A 22 -18.52 -8.78 17.66
C ALA A 22 -18.07 -9.19 16.24
N LEU A 23 -19.02 -9.52 15.35
CA LEU A 23 -18.73 -9.84 13.96
C LEU A 23 -18.19 -8.62 13.20
N ASP A 24 -18.80 -7.44 13.39
CA ASP A 24 -18.32 -6.20 12.76
C ASP A 24 -16.88 -5.89 13.19
N MET A 25 -16.59 -6.06 14.48
CA MET A 25 -15.24 -5.85 15.01
C MET A 25 -14.25 -6.87 14.46
N TYR A 26 -14.63 -8.15 14.34
CA TYR A 26 -13.80 -9.19 13.73
C TYR A 26 -13.51 -8.90 12.24
N LEU A 27 -14.53 -8.49 11.48
CA LEU A 27 -14.37 -8.17 10.06
C LEU A 27 -13.45 -6.97 9.84
N ARG A 28 -13.56 -5.93 10.68
CA ARG A 28 -12.67 -4.76 10.62
C ARG A 28 -11.25 -5.09 11.04
N THR A 29 -11.09 -5.89 12.09
CA THR A 29 -9.80 -6.26 12.67
C THR A 29 -9.11 -7.35 11.86
N THR A 30 -9.37 -8.59 12.23
CA THR A 30 -8.63 -9.77 11.80
C THR A 30 -8.89 -10.12 10.34
N ALA A 31 -10.16 -10.15 9.90
CA ALA A 31 -10.48 -10.57 8.53
C ALA A 31 -10.21 -9.48 7.48
N GLY A 32 -10.11 -8.23 7.92
CA GLY A 32 -9.93 -7.06 7.07
C GLY A 32 -8.49 -6.57 7.06
N PHE A 33 -8.25 -5.44 7.73
CA PHE A 33 -6.98 -4.71 7.64
C PHE A 33 -5.77 -5.51 8.15
N ASP A 34 -5.96 -6.47 9.07
CA ASP A 34 -4.84 -7.23 9.62
C ASP A 34 -4.26 -8.21 8.59
N ARG A 35 -5.13 -8.83 7.78
CA ARG A 35 -4.68 -9.62 6.62
C ARG A 35 -3.90 -8.76 5.63
N ILE A 36 -4.35 -7.53 5.39
CA ILE A 36 -3.67 -6.58 4.50
C ILE A 36 -2.29 -6.21 5.05
N GLY A 37 -2.23 -5.73 6.30
CA GLY A 37 -0.97 -5.31 6.91
C GLY A 37 0.04 -6.45 7.04
N LYS A 38 -0.40 -7.67 7.39
CA LYS A 38 0.45 -8.88 7.38
C LYS A 38 1.00 -9.17 5.99
N THR A 39 0.15 -9.14 4.97
CA THR A 39 0.54 -9.44 3.60
C THR A 39 1.53 -8.41 3.07
N MET A 40 1.25 -7.12 3.24
CA MET A 40 2.12 -6.03 2.79
C MET A 40 3.47 -6.05 3.51
N THR A 41 3.48 -6.22 4.83
CA THR A 41 4.73 -6.25 5.62
C THR A 41 5.61 -7.44 5.21
N ASN A 42 5.01 -8.62 5.05
CA ASN A 42 5.73 -9.80 4.60
C ASN A 42 6.22 -9.67 3.15
N PHE A 43 5.45 -9.01 2.30
CA PHE A 43 5.79 -8.80 0.89
C PHE A 43 7.06 -7.96 0.72
N VAL A 44 7.26 -6.94 1.56
CA VAL A 44 8.48 -6.12 1.53
C VAL A 44 9.70 -6.80 2.15
N GLY A 45 9.61 -8.08 2.50
CA GLY A 45 10.71 -8.85 3.09
C GLY A 45 10.86 -8.70 4.60
N MET A 46 9.95 -7.99 5.27
CA MET A 46 9.92 -7.85 6.73
C MET A 46 9.03 -8.93 7.35
N HIS A 47 9.11 -9.11 8.68
CA HIS A 47 8.22 -10.00 9.41
C HIS A 47 7.21 -9.20 10.23
N TYR A 48 5.91 -9.40 9.98
CA TYR A 48 4.87 -8.59 10.62
C TYR A 48 4.91 -8.59 12.15
N ASN A 49 5.30 -9.69 12.77
CA ASN A 49 5.40 -9.86 14.22
C ASN A 49 6.66 -9.23 14.84
N GLU A 50 7.63 -8.85 14.01
CA GLU A 50 8.84 -8.11 14.40
C GLU A 50 8.76 -6.64 14.02
N SER A 51 7.75 -6.28 13.22
CA SER A 51 7.57 -4.95 12.65
C SER A 51 6.75 -4.06 13.58
N ARG A 52 7.03 -2.75 13.54
CA ARG A 52 6.25 -1.77 14.28
C ARG A 52 4.83 -1.68 13.70
N ILE A 53 3.82 -1.73 14.58
CA ILE A 53 2.42 -1.54 14.19
C ILE A 53 2.19 -0.18 13.51
N MET A 54 1.38 -0.17 12.45
CA MET A 54 0.97 1.06 11.77
C MET A 54 -0.17 1.71 12.56
N LYS A 55 0.07 2.89 13.11
CA LYS A 55 -0.98 3.64 13.83
C LYS A 55 -1.58 4.66 12.89
N MET A 56 -2.91 4.74 12.83
CA MET A 56 -3.61 5.75 12.04
C MET A 56 -4.63 6.48 12.90
N SER A 57 -4.60 7.80 12.82
CA SER A 57 -5.46 8.73 13.55
C SER A 57 -6.25 9.58 12.57
N PHE A 58 -7.51 9.81 12.92
CA PHE A 58 -8.43 10.63 12.12
C PHE A 58 -8.68 11.95 12.83
N ASP A 59 -8.45 13.06 12.13
CA ASP A 59 -8.57 14.39 12.72
C ASP A 59 -9.22 15.39 11.73
N VAL A 60 -9.86 16.43 12.26
CA VAL A 60 -10.33 17.57 11.47
C VAL A 60 -9.13 18.34 10.91
N GLN A 61 -8.04 18.44 11.67
CA GLN A 61 -6.84 19.16 11.27
C GLN A 61 -5.63 18.23 11.20
N ILE A 62 -5.17 17.98 9.98
CA ILE A 62 -3.92 17.26 9.70
C ILE A 62 -2.90 18.20 9.07
N SER A 63 -1.64 17.77 8.98
CA SER A 63 -0.56 18.67 8.54
C SER A 63 -0.60 18.99 7.04
N VAL A 64 -1.07 18.04 6.20
CA VAL A 64 -1.11 18.19 4.74
C VAL A 64 -2.12 17.22 4.12
N GLY A 65 -2.68 17.61 2.98
CA GLY A 65 -3.43 16.71 2.09
C GLY A 65 -4.75 16.20 2.66
N ALA A 66 -5.24 15.09 2.09
CA ALA A 66 -6.43 14.38 2.56
C ALA A 66 -6.10 13.31 3.61
N ALA A 67 -4.93 12.71 3.45
CA ALA A 67 -4.24 11.84 4.37
C ALA A 67 -2.74 11.98 4.09
N HIS A 68 -1.91 11.55 5.05
CA HIS A 68 -0.48 11.43 4.87
C HIS A 68 0.11 10.37 5.81
N ALA A 69 1.18 9.73 5.33
CA ALA A 69 1.95 8.76 6.08
C ALA A 69 2.69 9.37 7.28
N GLY A 70 3.14 8.51 8.18
CA GLY A 70 3.78 8.88 9.43
C GLY A 70 3.56 7.86 10.54
N TYR A 71 4.01 8.23 11.74
CA TYR A 71 3.78 7.46 12.97
C TYR A 71 3.27 8.40 14.08
N PRO A 72 1.96 8.73 14.08
CA PRO A 72 0.89 8.06 13.33
C PRO A 72 0.71 8.55 11.88
N ILE A 73 0.10 7.70 11.06
CA ILE A 73 -0.55 8.07 9.81
C ILE A 73 -1.74 8.96 10.17
N MET A 74 -1.92 10.06 9.44
CA MET A 74 -3.00 11.00 9.69
C MET A 74 -3.93 11.02 8.49
N ALA A 75 -5.23 10.99 8.74
CA ALA A 75 -6.24 11.21 7.71
C ALA A 75 -7.31 12.17 8.20
N HIS A 76 -7.97 12.85 7.27
CA HIS A 76 -9.09 13.69 7.65
C HIS A 76 -10.23 12.87 8.25
N LEU A 77 -10.96 13.51 9.16
CA LEU A 77 -11.99 12.88 10.00
C LEU A 77 -13.03 12.07 9.21
N TYR A 78 -13.37 12.46 7.98
CA TYR A 78 -14.35 11.76 7.16
C TYR A 78 -13.90 10.37 6.70
N TRP A 79 -12.59 10.07 6.67
CA TRP A 79 -12.09 8.75 6.25
C TRP A 79 -12.57 7.63 7.18
N GLN A 80 -12.70 7.90 8.48
CA GLN A 80 -13.10 6.88 9.45
C GLN A 80 -14.52 6.32 9.17
N GLU A 81 -15.35 7.01 8.37
CA GLU A 81 -16.67 6.52 7.95
C GLU A 81 -16.55 5.24 7.12
N ASP A 82 -15.46 5.08 6.36
CA ASP A 82 -15.15 3.85 5.63
C ASP A 82 -14.99 2.65 6.58
N LEU A 83 -14.46 2.88 7.78
CA LEU A 83 -14.29 1.82 8.77
C LEU A 83 -15.62 1.29 9.30
N VAL A 84 -16.73 2.03 9.15
CA VAL A 84 -18.07 1.57 9.57
C VAL A 84 -18.55 0.44 8.67
N ASN A 85 -18.39 0.55 7.34
CA ASN A 85 -18.77 -0.49 6.39
C ASN A 85 -17.54 -1.13 5.76
N ILE A 86 -16.95 -2.10 6.47
CA ILE A 86 -15.72 -2.76 6.05
C ILE A 86 -15.84 -3.46 4.70
N ASN A 87 -16.99 -4.06 4.37
CA ASN A 87 -17.19 -4.74 3.09
C ASN A 87 -17.14 -3.75 1.92
N LYS A 88 -17.74 -2.56 2.09
CA LYS A 88 -17.62 -1.47 1.11
C LYS A 88 -16.17 -1.01 1.01
N THR A 89 -15.51 -0.81 2.14
CA THR A 89 -14.11 -0.34 2.16
C THR A 89 -13.19 -1.29 1.43
N MET A 90 -13.30 -2.59 1.70
CA MET A 90 -12.50 -3.62 1.04
C MET A 90 -12.73 -3.71 -0.48
N THR A 91 -13.83 -3.19 -1.00
CA THR A 91 -14.15 -3.25 -2.44
C THR A 91 -13.94 -1.92 -3.15
N THR A 92 -14.14 -0.77 -2.48
CA THR A 92 -14.13 0.54 -3.15
C THR A 92 -13.09 1.53 -2.60
N ASN A 93 -12.76 1.48 -1.31
CA ASN A 93 -12.03 2.57 -0.64
C ASN A 93 -10.67 2.16 -0.06
N ILE A 94 -10.32 0.88 -0.11
CA ILE A 94 -9.12 0.33 0.52
C ILE A 94 -7.81 0.88 -0.06
N TRP A 95 -7.81 1.35 -1.32
CA TRP A 95 -6.63 1.95 -1.94
C TRP A 95 -6.00 3.06 -1.10
N GLY A 96 -6.80 3.99 -0.56
CA GLY A 96 -6.27 5.11 0.21
C GLY A 96 -5.51 4.63 1.45
N TYR A 97 -6.06 3.64 2.15
CA TYR A 97 -5.40 3.04 3.31
C TYR A 97 -4.12 2.31 2.94
N CYS A 98 -4.15 1.49 1.88
CA CYS A 98 -2.97 0.77 1.41
C CYS A 98 -1.88 1.73 0.90
N HIS A 99 -2.25 2.87 0.32
CA HIS A 99 -1.32 3.90 -0.15
C HIS A 99 -0.53 4.50 1.03
N GLU A 100 -1.23 4.92 2.09
CA GLU A 100 -0.58 5.48 3.29
C GLU A 100 0.22 4.43 4.07
N PHE A 101 -0.29 3.20 4.15
CA PHE A 101 0.45 2.08 4.75
C PHE A 101 1.69 1.75 3.92
N GLY A 102 1.58 1.84 2.59
CA GLY A 102 2.65 1.60 1.65
C GLY A 102 3.81 2.59 1.82
N HIS A 103 3.51 3.86 2.10
CA HIS A 103 4.53 4.86 2.42
C HIS A 103 5.38 4.46 3.64
N ASN A 104 4.76 3.93 4.70
CA ASN A 104 5.48 3.44 5.88
C ASN A 104 6.35 2.18 5.61
N LEU A 105 5.97 1.39 4.60
CA LEU A 105 6.71 0.18 4.18
C LEU A 105 7.72 0.46 3.07
N GLN A 106 7.71 1.65 2.50
CA GLN A 106 8.63 2.05 1.43
C GLN A 106 10.06 2.16 1.96
N ARG A 107 11.03 1.81 1.13
CA ARG A 107 12.46 1.94 1.42
C ARG A 107 13.18 2.58 0.23
N PRO A 108 14.26 3.33 0.46
CA PRO A 108 15.05 3.94 -0.62
C PRO A 108 15.47 2.92 -1.69
N TRP A 109 15.90 1.72 -1.30
CA TRP A 109 16.32 0.68 -2.22
C TRP A 109 15.17 0.00 -3.00
N HIS A 110 13.90 0.22 -2.62
CA HIS A 110 12.74 -0.21 -3.40
C HIS A 110 12.41 0.77 -4.53
N MET A 111 12.88 2.02 -4.44
CA MET A 111 12.45 3.11 -5.32
C MET A 111 13.35 3.24 -6.55
N LEU A 112 12.71 3.56 -7.68
CA LEU A 112 13.38 4.19 -8.81
C LEU A 112 13.37 5.71 -8.59
N GLU A 113 14.16 6.45 -9.37
CA GLU A 113 14.23 7.90 -9.27
C GLU A 113 12.83 8.53 -9.44
N GLN A 114 12.46 9.45 -8.53
CA GLN A 114 11.16 10.15 -8.54
C GLN A 114 9.91 9.26 -8.33
N CYS A 115 10.05 8.10 -7.68
CA CYS A 115 8.95 7.15 -7.42
C CYS A 115 8.34 7.20 -6.00
N LEU A 116 8.45 8.32 -5.28
CA LEU A 116 7.94 8.40 -3.90
C LEU A 116 6.44 8.06 -3.82
N GLU A 117 5.62 8.65 -4.68
CA GLU A 117 4.17 8.38 -4.76
C GLU A 117 3.80 7.17 -5.64
N VAL A 118 4.80 6.41 -6.08
CA VAL A 118 4.63 5.30 -7.01
C VAL A 118 4.91 3.96 -6.34
N THR A 119 6.08 3.82 -5.72
CA THR A 119 6.51 2.53 -5.16
C THR A 119 5.65 2.14 -3.95
N ASN A 120 5.11 3.10 -3.20
CA ASN A 120 4.14 2.84 -2.14
C ASN A 120 2.84 2.20 -2.68
N ASN A 121 2.38 2.62 -3.87
CA ASN A 121 1.17 2.11 -4.51
C ASN A 121 1.26 0.65 -4.95
N ILE A 122 2.46 0.04 -4.96
CA ILE A 122 2.62 -1.41 -5.14
C ILE A 122 1.92 -2.17 -4.01
N MET A 123 1.88 -1.62 -2.80
CA MET A 123 1.17 -2.25 -1.68
C MET A 123 -0.33 -2.30 -1.89
N CYS A 124 -0.89 -1.33 -2.61
CA CYS A 124 -2.25 -1.44 -3.09
C CYS A 124 -2.37 -2.68 -3.98
N LEU A 125 -1.55 -2.80 -5.04
CA LEU A 125 -1.59 -3.96 -5.95
C LEU A 125 -1.48 -5.30 -5.21
N VAL A 126 -0.61 -5.39 -4.20
CA VAL A 126 -0.44 -6.56 -3.33
C VAL A 126 -1.71 -6.89 -2.54
N ALA A 127 -2.35 -5.89 -1.93
CA ALA A 127 -3.61 -6.10 -1.21
C ALA A 127 -4.71 -6.62 -2.14
N TYR A 128 -4.85 -6.05 -3.33
CA TYR A 128 -5.84 -6.49 -4.31
C TYR A 128 -5.59 -7.93 -4.78
N ASN A 129 -4.36 -8.24 -5.18
CA ASN A 129 -4.02 -9.55 -5.73
C ASN A 129 -4.10 -10.67 -4.67
N TYR A 130 -3.55 -10.45 -3.48
CA TYR A 130 -3.35 -11.52 -2.50
C TYR A 130 -4.39 -11.57 -1.38
N VAL A 131 -5.08 -10.46 -1.10
CA VAL A 131 -6.06 -10.41 0.00
C VAL A 131 -7.48 -10.34 -0.52
N LEU A 132 -7.73 -9.49 -1.51
CA LEU A 132 -9.07 -9.21 -2.04
C LEU A 132 -9.44 -10.12 -3.23
N ASN A 133 -8.46 -10.83 -3.80
CA ASN A 133 -8.64 -11.66 -4.99
C ASN A 133 -9.25 -10.86 -6.16
N MET A 134 -8.73 -9.64 -6.35
CA MET A 134 -9.14 -8.68 -7.37
C MET A 134 -7.95 -8.35 -8.26
N SER A 135 -8.23 -8.13 -9.54
CA SER A 135 -7.23 -7.73 -10.52
C SER A 135 -6.85 -6.26 -10.33
N GLN A 136 -5.58 -5.93 -10.55
CA GLN A 136 -5.12 -4.53 -10.55
C GLN A 136 -5.79 -3.65 -11.61
N PHE A 137 -6.49 -4.24 -12.59
CA PHE A 137 -7.20 -3.49 -13.63
C PHE A 137 -8.63 -3.12 -13.24
N GLU A 138 -9.16 -3.68 -12.16
CA GLU A 138 -10.51 -3.39 -11.65
C GLU A 138 -10.57 -2.11 -10.80
N LEU A 139 -9.43 -1.43 -10.67
CA LEU A 139 -9.16 -0.43 -9.64
C LEU A 139 -9.75 0.96 -9.88
N GLY A 140 -10.20 1.29 -11.09
CA GLY A 140 -10.66 2.64 -11.41
C GLY A 140 -9.63 3.76 -11.21
N LYS A 141 -8.37 3.44 -10.84
CA LYS A 141 -7.25 4.38 -10.64
C LYS A 141 -6.50 4.72 -11.94
N GLY A 142 -7.13 4.47 -13.07
CA GLY A 142 -6.50 4.65 -14.38
C GLY A 142 -5.48 3.56 -14.73
N ILE A 143 -5.33 2.49 -13.93
CA ILE A 143 -4.59 1.28 -14.31
C ILE A 143 -5.46 0.47 -15.28
N VAL A 144 -5.26 0.67 -16.58
CA VAL A 144 -6.04 0.05 -17.66
C VAL A 144 -5.11 -0.37 -18.79
N MET A 145 -5.48 -1.43 -19.54
CA MET A 145 -4.61 -1.95 -20.61
C MET A 145 -4.28 -0.92 -21.69
N SER A 146 -5.22 -0.04 -22.04
CA SER A 146 -4.96 1.01 -23.03
C SER A 146 -3.86 2.00 -22.60
N ARG A 147 -3.74 2.28 -21.30
CA ARG A 147 -2.64 3.10 -20.77
C ARG A 147 -1.34 2.32 -20.75
N LEU A 148 -1.38 1.02 -20.44
CA LEU A 148 -0.20 0.17 -20.56
C LEU A 148 0.31 0.12 -22.01
N ASP A 149 -0.57 -0.06 -22.99
CA ASP A 149 -0.22 -0.04 -24.41
C ASP A 149 0.41 1.30 -24.82
N ALA A 150 -0.15 2.42 -24.34
CA ALA A 150 0.41 3.74 -24.59
C ALA A 150 1.84 3.87 -24.05
N ILE A 151 2.13 3.29 -22.88
CA ILE A 151 3.46 3.30 -22.26
C ILE A 151 4.44 2.46 -23.07
N VAL A 152 4.04 1.25 -23.48
CA VAL A 152 4.87 0.37 -24.31
C VAL A 152 5.17 1.04 -25.65
N ASN A 153 4.19 1.69 -26.27
CA ASN A 153 4.39 2.42 -27.51
C ASN A 153 5.34 3.61 -27.34
N TRP A 154 5.22 4.36 -26.24
CA TRP A 154 6.14 5.44 -25.91
C TRP A 154 7.57 4.92 -25.76
N TRP A 155 7.77 3.82 -25.03
CA TRP A 155 9.08 3.19 -24.87
C TRP A 155 9.69 2.80 -26.22
N ASN A 156 8.93 2.08 -27.05
CA ASN A 156 9.37 1.63 -28.37
C ASN A 156 9.78 2.80 -29.27
N SER A 157 9.20 3.98 -29.06
CA SER A 157 9.45 5.17 -29.88
C SER A 157 10.60 6.03 -29.37
N ASN A 158 10.83 6.08 -28.05
CA ASN A 158 11.78 7.01 -27.43
C ASN A 158 13.07 6.34 -26.95
N GLY A 159 13.09 5.01 -26.79
CA GLY A 159 14.27 4.24 -26.39
C GLY A 159 14.85 4.60 -25.00
N THR A 160 14.10 5.36 -24.20
CA THR A 160 14.48 5.83 -22.87
C THR A 160 13.39 5.48 -21.86
N TYR A 161 13.65 5.71 -20.58
CA TYR A 161 12.65 5.56 -19.54
C TYR A 161 11.77 6.81 -19.49
N PRO A 162 10.45 6.67 -19.32
CA PRO A 162 9.59 7.81 -19.11
C PRO A 162 9.85 8.44 -17.75
N ASP A 163 9.31 9.65 -17.56
CA ASP A 163 9.13 10.23 -16.24
C ASP A 163 8.39 9.22 -15.32
N TRP A 164 9.13 8.65 -14.38
CA TRP A 164 8.65 7.59 -13.50
C TRP A 164 7.53 8.05 -12.58
N SER A 165 7.46 9.35 -12.28
CA SER A 165 6.40 9.92 -11.45
C SER A 165 5.01 9.75 -12.08
N ASN A 166 4.94 9.63 -13.41
CA ASN A 166 3.70 9.45 -14.16
C ASN A 166 3.44 8.00 -14.60
N MET A 167 4.50 7.19 -14.77
CA MET A 167 4.40 5.89 -15.47
C MET A 167 4.88 4.70 -14.62
N GLY A 168 5.48 4.94 -13.45
CA GLY A 168 6.06 3.85 -12.67
C GLY A 168 5.02 2.89 -12.07
N GLU A 169 3.82 3.34 -11.71
CA GLU A 169 2.77 2.43 -11.20
C GLU A 169 2.39 1.39 -12.25
N MET A 170 2.33 1.81 -13.51
CA MET A 170 2.02 0.94 -14.64
C MET A 170 3.14 -0.04 -14.96
N TYR A 171 4.39 0.37 -14.77
CA TYR A 171 5.52 -0.54 -14.87
C TYR A 171 5.41 -1.70 -13.88
N TYR A 172 5.06 -1.41 -12.61
CA TYR A 172 4.84 -2.45 -11.61
C TYR A 172 3.57 -3.27 -11.88
N ALA A 173 2.50 -2.63 -12.36
CA ALA A 173 1.30 -3.35 -12.81
C ALA A 173 1.61 -4.29 -13.98
N TYR A 174 2.48 -3.88 -14.91
CA TYR A 174 2.94 -4.70 -16.03
C TYR A 174 3.75 -5.92 -15.58
N ILE A 175 4.73 -5.71 -14.68
CA ILE A 175 5.46 -6.83 -14.06
C ILE A 175 4.48 -7.76 -13.34
N GLY A 176 3.53 -7.19 -12.60
CA GLY A 176 2.48 -7.92 -11.92
C GLY A 176 1.68 -8.83 -12.85
N THR A 177 1.31 -8.32 -14.03
CA THR A 177 0.55 -9.07 -15.04
C THR A 177 1.38 -10.12 -15.76
N THR A 178 2.65 -9.84 -16.05
CA THR A 178 3.49 -10.70 -16.91
C THR A 178 4.28 -11.75 -16.15
N MET A 179 4.75 -11.43 -14.94
CA MET A 179 5.62 -12.28 -14.13
C MET A 179 5.00 -12.64 -12.77
N GLY A 180 3.85 -12.04 -12.44
CA GLY A 180 3.30 -12.07 -11.08
C GLY A 180 3.97 -11.04 -10.19
N ILE A 181 3.19 -10.34 -9.37
CA ILE A 181 3.71 -9.27 -8.51
C ILE A 181 4.71 -9.79 -7.46
N ALA A 182 4.72 -11.10 -7.19
CA ALA A 182 5.73 -11.79 -6.40
C ALA A 182 7.17 -11.59 -6.93
N ALA A 183 7.36 -11.35 -8.23
CA ALA A 183 8.69 -11.04 -8.77
C ALA A 183 9.28 -9.77 -8.13
N VAL A 184 8.43 -8.76 -7.89
CA VAL A 184 8.81 -7.52 -7.18
C VAL A 184 9.11 -7.84 -5.71
N GLY A 185 8.23 -8.58 -5.03
CA GLY A 185 8.40 -8.95 -3.63
C GLY A 185 9.67 -9.77 -3.38
N ASN A 186 9.99 -10.73 -4.26
CA ASN A 186 11.23 -11.51 -4.18
C ASN A 186 12.47 -10.62 -4.33
N THR A 187 12.41 -9.60 -5.20
CA THR A 187 13.50 -8.65 -5.37
C THR A 187 13.72 -7.81 -4.11
N TRP A 188 12.63 -7.30 -3.51
CA TRP A 188 12.71 -6.52 -2.28
C TRP A 188 13.16 -7.34 -1.08
N ARG A 189 12.64 -8.57 -0.96
CA ARG A 189 13.12 -9.52 0.04
C ARG A 189 14.61 -9.82 -0.11
N ALA A 190 15.11 -9.94 -1.34
CA ALA A 190 16.54 -10.10 -1.56
C ALA A 190 17.32 -8.88 -1.06
N TYR A 191 16.83 -7.65 -1.28
CA TYR A 191 17.47 -6.45 -0.73
C TYR A 191 17.52 -6.45 0.80
N GLU A 192 16.47 -6.92 1.48
CA GLU A 192 16.45 -6.99 2.94
C GLU A 192 17.42 -8.06 3.48
N LEU A 193 17.49 -9.23 2.84
CA LEU A 193 18.32 -10.35 3.28
C LEU A 193 19.79 -10.21 2.91
N HIS A 194 20.10 -9.41 1.88
CA HIS A 194 21.43 -9.28 1.30
C HIS A 194 21.87 -7.80 1.26
N PRO A 195 22.39 -7.27 2.39
CA PRO A 195 22.88 -5.88 2.48
C PRO A 195 23.86 -5.51 1.36
N GLU A 196 24.69 -6.46 0.91
CA GLU A 196 25.66 -6.26 -0.17
C GLU A 196 25.02 -5.86 -1.50
N ILE A 197 23.75 -6.22 -1.74
CA ILE A 197 23.01 -5.82 -2.93
C ILE A 197 22.59 -4.35 -2.82
N ARG A 198 22.21 -3.89 -1.62
CA ARG A 198 21.84 -2.49 -1.36
C ARG A 198 23.05 -1.57 -1.44
N GLU A 199 24.16 -2.00 -0.85
CA GLU A 199 25.43 -1.26 -0.85
C GLU A 199 25.95 -1.03 -2.28
N ARG A 200 25.90 -2.06 -3.14
CA ARG A 200 26.25 -1.93 -4.57
C ARG A 200 25.40 -0.92 -5.33
N ARG A 201 24.18 -0.65 -4.86
CA ARG A 201 23.28 0.37 -5.42
C ARG A 201 23.46 1.74 -4.80
N GLY A 202 24.43 1.91 -3.88
CA GLY A 202 24.70 3.17 -3.20
C GLY A 202 23.76 3.47 -2.03
N PHE A 203 23.03 2.46 -1.53
CA PHE A 203 22.23 2.59 -0.32
C PHE A 203 23.01 1.97 0.85
N ASP A 204 23.73 2.82 1.58
CA ASP A 204 24.41 2.45 2.83
C ASP A 204 23.43 2.62 4.01
N ILE A 205 23.44 1.68 4.95
CA ILE A 205 22.48 1.60 6.07
C ILE A 205 23.10 2.03 7.41
N THR A 206 24.25 2.70 7.39
CA THR A 206 24.90 3.24 8.60
C THR A 206 24.01 4.20 9.37
#